data_AF-A0A0G1QZ05-F1
#
_entry.id   AF-A0A0G1QZ05-F1
#
_cell.length_a   1.000
_cell.length_b   1.000
_cell.length_c   1.000
_cell.angle_alpha   90.00
_cell.angle_beta   90.00
_cell.angle_gamma   90.00
#
_symmetry.space_group_name_H-M   'P 1'
#
loop_
_entity.id
_entity.type
_entity.pdbx_description
1 polymer ?
#
loop_
_entity_poly.entity_id
_entity_poly.type
_entity_poly.pdbx_seq_one_letter_code
_entity_poly.pdbx_strand_id
1 'polypeptide(L)'
;MDFEEKFDLFIGDLATTVTPVADHEKIFQNIKAHCHKDARIILKTPLRQNNKQLSHKEIFELYRKKYFHLNPFAGVWHEVLLADYDFGSDTMNCQTSLASLKKSHEKGVINDFEFTEFEKRWNALGDFKMNVPLQKEFVKKISKYFAVEENSSGQDWYKKWARLLILQNK
;
A
#
# COMPACT_ATOMS: atom_id res chain seq x y z
N MET A 1 22.01 5.93 -5.53
CA MET A 1 22.87 5.00 -4.80
C MET A 1 23.58 4.21 -5.88
N ASP A 2 24.87 4.43 -6.00
CA ASP A 2 25.73 3.61 -6.85
C ASP A 2 26.47 2.68 -5.90
N PHE A 3 26.10 1.40 -5.92
CA PHE A 3 26.85 0.37 -5.22
C PHE A 3 27.85 -0.21 -6.21
N GLU A 4 29.10 -0.39 -5.78
CA GLU A 4 30.07 -1.13 -6.59
C GLU A 4 29.70 -2.61 -6.71
N GLU A 5 28.92 -3.11 -5.74
CA GLU A 5 28.49 -4.49 -5.64
C GLU A 5 27.14 -4.74 -6.32
N LYS A 6 26.96 -5.97 -6.80
CA LYS A 6 25.69 -6.51 -7.26
C LYS A 6 25.15 -7.47 -6.21
N PHE A 7 23.82 -7.60 -6.16
CA PHE A 7 23.13 -8.37 -5.15
C PHE A 7 22.31 -9.50 -5.77
N ASP A 8 22.25 -10.63 -5.07
CA ASP A 8 21.44 -11.79 -5.44
C ASP A 8 19.99 -11.67 -4.95
N LEU A 9 19.73 -10.80 -3.98
CA LEU A 9 18.43 -10.65 -3.36
C LEU A 9 18.13 -9.20 -3.01
N PHE A 10 16.96 -8.73 -3.44
CA PHE A 10 16.37 -7.47 -2.99
C PHE A 10 15.05 -7.76 -2.29
N ILE A 11 14.86 -7.19 -1.10
CA ILE A 11 13.61 -7.29 -0.33
C ILE A 11 13.07 -5.88 -0.13
N GLY A 12 11.84 -5.63 -0.57
CA GLY A 12 11.14 -4.37 -0.36
C GLY A 12 9.79 -4.61 0.29
N ASP A 13 9.69 -4.39 1.60
CA ASP A 13 8.40 -4.38 2.31
C ASP A 13 7.83 -2.96 2.30
N LEU A 14 6.71 -2.76 1.60
CA LEU A 14 6.02 -1.49 1.41
C LEU A 14 6.91 -0.37 0.80
N ALA A 15 8.10 -0.68 0.28
CA ALA A 15 9.05 0.31 -0.22
C ALA A 15 8.47 1.20 -1.34
N THR A 16 7.66 0.62 -2.21
CA THR A 16 6.97 1.37 -3.28
C THR A 16 5.77 2.17 -2.78
N THR A 17 5.14 1.77 -1.67
CA THR A 17 4.03 2.50 -1.02
C THR A 17 4.48 3.86 -0.51
N VAL A 18 5.74 3.97 -0.13
CA VAL A 18 6.30 5.18 0.50
C VAL A 18 7.08 6.06 -0.47
N THR A 19 7.20 5.61 -1.72
CA THR A 19 7.91 6.32 -2.78
C THR A 19 6.94 6.78 -3.86
N PRO A 20 6.98 8.03 -4.34
CA PRO A 20 6.06 8.52 -5.36
C PRO A 20 5.96 7.60 -6.59
N VAL A 21 4.76 7.45 -7.16
CA VAL A 21 4.52 6.57 -8.33
C VAL A 21 5.36 6.96 -9.55
N ALA A 22 5.68 8.25 -9.68
CA ALA A 22 6.56 8.78 -10.73
C ALA A 22 7.99 8.23 -10.63
N ASP A 23 8.48 7.95 -9.42
CA ASP A 23 9.86 7.50 -9.17
C ASP A 23 10.02 5.98 -9.27
N HIS A 24 8.92 5.22 -9.33
CA HIS A 24 8.97 3.75 -9.40
C HIS A 24 9.81 3.25 -10.58
N GLU A 25 9.77 3.92 -11.73
CA GLU A 25 10.55 3.51 -12.90
C GLU A 25 12.06 3.61 -12.63
N LYS A 26 12.49 4.70 -11.98
CA LYS A 26 13.87 4.91 -11.57
C LYS A 26 14.31 3.91 -10.49
N ILE A 27 13.42 3.57 -9.55
CA ILE A 27 13.68 2.51 -8.56
C ILE A 27 13.98 1.19 -9.25
N PHE A 28 13.13 0.76 -10.19
CA PHE A 28 13.31 -0.51 -10.88
C PHE A 28 14.56 -0.54 -11.77
N GLN A 29 14.89 0.59 -12.42
CA GLN A 29 16.16 0.76 -13.14
C GLN A 29 17.37 0.57 -12.21
N ASN A 30 17.35 1.23 -11.06
CA ASN A 30 18.44 1.13 -10.09
C ASN A 30 18.58 -0.28 -9.54
N ILE A 31 17.49 -0.94 -9.17
CA ILE A 31 17.53 -2.35 -8.73
C ILE A 31 18.14 -3.21 -9.85
N LYS A 32 17.68 -3.05 -11.10
CA LYS A 32 18.18 -3.84 -12.23
C LYS A 32 19.69 -3.67 -12.45
N ALA A 33 20.20 -2.44 -12.35
CA ALA A 33 21.62 -2.15 -12.51
C ALA A 33 22.51 -2.89 -11.48
N HIS A 34 21.96 -3.13 -10.29
CA HIS A 34 22.65 -3.77 -9.17
C HIS A 34 22.22 -5.22 -8.94
N CYS A 35 21.47 -5.83 -9.85
CA CYS A 35 21.13 -7.26 -9.78
C CYS A 35 22.19 -8.12 -10.47
N HIS A 36 22.52 -9.26 -9.85
CA HIS A 36 23.08 -10.40 -10.58
C HIS A 36 22.06 -10.97 -11.57
N LYS A 37 22.52 -11.79 -12.53
CA LYS A 37 21.67 -12.37 -13.58
C LYS A 37 20.51 -13.21 -13.00
N ASP A 38 20.78 -13.93 -11.91
CA ASP A 38 19.80 -14.81 -11.27
C ASP A 38 19.21 -14.21 -9.99
N ALA A 39 19.38 -12.88 -9.80
CA ALA A 39 18.90 -12.21 -8.61
C ALA A 39 17.38 -12.28 -8.50
N ARG A 40 16.91 -12.47 -7.26
CA ARG A 40 15.50 -12.45 -6.88
C ARG A 40 15.14 -11.10 -6.29
N ILE A 41 13.99 -10.58 -6.68
CA ILE A 41 13.43 -9.37 -6.09
C ILE A 41 12.09 -9.73 -5.49
N ILE A 42 11.96 -9.53 -4.17
CA ILE A 42 10.75 -9.82 -3.40
C ILE A 42 10.15 -8.49 -2.95
N LEU A 43 9.00 -8.12 -3.53
CA LEU A 43 8.30 -6.89 -3.18
C LEU A 43 6.96 -7.21 -2.54
N LYS A 44 6.75 -6.73 -1.32
CA LYS A 44 5.43 -6.70 -0.69
C LYS A 44 4.85 -5.30 -0.86
N THR A 45 3.82 -5.16 -1.68
CA THR A 45 3.21 -3.85 -1.98
C THR A 45 1.68 -3.91 -2.01
N PRO A 46 0.97 -2.95 -1.40
CA PRO A 46 -0.45 -2.75 -1.62
C PRO A 46 -0.69 -2.36 -3.08
N LEU A 47 -1.67 -3.00 -3.74
CA LEU A 47 -2.07 -2.67 -5.11
C LEU A 47 -3.59 -2.60 -5.20
N ARG A 48 -4.11 -1.53 -5.81
CA ARG A 48 -5.56 -1.38 -6.03
C ARG A 48 -5.97 -2.05 -7.33
N GLN A 49 -7.15 -2.67 -7.33
CA GLN A 49 -7.71 -3.29 -8.54
C GLN A 49 -8.40 -2.27 -9.45
N ASN A 50 -8.98 -1.23 -8.86
CA ASN A 50 -9.71 -0.16 -9.53
C ASN A 50 -9.69 1.10 -8.65
N ASN A 51 -10.32 2.18 -9.13
CA ASN A 51 -10.43 3.46 -8.42
C ASN A 51 -11.76 3.59 -7.65
N LYS A 52 -12.34 2.49 -7.16
CA LYS A 52 -13.57 2.55 -6.36
C LYS A 52 -13.24 3.08 -4.97
N GLN A 53 -13.99 4.10 -4.53
CA GLN A 53 -13.96 4.59 -3.15
C GLN A 53 -15.19 4.10 -2.42
N LEU A 54 -14.98 3.59 -1.21
CA LEU A 54 -16.05 3.37 -0.24
C LEU A 54 -16.11 4.58 0.68
N SER A 55 -17.30 4.96 1.12
CA SER A 55 -17.45 5.95 2.18
C SER A 55 -16.98 5.39 3.52
N HIS A 56 -16.56 6.26 4.45
CA HIS A 56 -16.25 5.83 5.83
C HIS A 56 -17.41 5.08 6.48
N LYS A 57 -18.66 5.45 6.17
CA LYS A 57 -19.84 4.72 6.67
C LYS A 57 -19.84 3.26 6.22
N GLU A 58 -19.70 3.00 4.92
CA GLU A 58 -19.67 1.64 4.37
C GLU A 58 -18.48 0.84 4.93
N ILE A 59 -17.32 1.48 5.11
CA ILE A 59 -16.11 0.85 5.62
C ILE A 59 -16.28 0.40 7.06
N PHE A 60 -16.76 1.28 7.94
CA PHE A 60 -16.91 0.94 9.36
C PHE A 60 -18.14 0.06 9.63
N GLU A 61 -19.18 0.12 8.80
CA GLU A 61 -20.23 -0.90 8.79
C GLU A 61 -19.70 -2.29 8.41
N LEU A 62 -18.84 -2.37 7.39
CA LEU A 62 -18.16 -3.61 7.00
C LEU A 62 -17.28 -4.14 8.14
N TYR A 63 -16.47 -3.26 8.76
CA TYR A 63 -15.64 -3.59 9.91
C TYR A 63 -16.45 -4.22 11.03
N ARG A 64 -17.49 -3.53 11.51
CA ARG A 64 -18.35 -4.01 12.60
C ARG A 64 -19.04 -5.33 12.27
N LYS A 65 -19.43 -5.53 11.00
CA LYS A 65 -20.14 -6.74 10.56
C LYS A 65 -19.23 -7.96 10.43
N LYS A 66 -18.01 -7.79 9.92
CA LYS A 66 -17.15 -8.92 9.54
C LYS A 66 -15.83 -8.99 10.30
N TYR A 67 -15.28 -7.85 10.67
CA TYR A 67 -13.87 -7.72 11.10
C TYR A 67 -13.75 -7.21 12.54
N PHE A 68 -14.86 -7.14 13.29
CA PHE A 68 -14.92 -6.60 14.65
C PHE A 68 -13.98 -7.28 15.66
N HIS A 69 -13.58 -8.52 15.38
CA HIS A 69 -12.62 -9.28 16.19
C HIS A 69 -11.16 -8.85 15.96
N LEU A 70 -10.90 -8.02 14.95
CA LEU A 70 -9.60 -7.43 14.66
C LEU A 70 -9.55 -6.00 15.19
N ASN A 71 -8.33 -5.49 15.37
CA ASN A 71 -8.11 -4.07 15.56
C ASN A 71 -8.67 -3.29 14.34
N PRO A 72 -9.42 -2.18 14.51
CA PRO A 72 -10.02 -1.41 13.40
C PRO A 72 -9.01 -1.03 12.33
N PHE A 73 -7.84 -0.57 12.75
CA PHE A 73 -6.76 -0.24 11.82
C PHE A 73 -6.34 -1.46 11.01
N ALA A 74 -6.03 -2.58 11.68
CA ALA A 74 -5.63 -3.81 10.98
C ALA A 74 -6.73 -4.37 10.06
N GLY A 75 -8.00 -4.18 10.42
CA GLY A 75 -9.15 -4.72 9.71
C GLY A 75 -9.56 -3.93 8.46
N VAL A 76 -9.36 -2.60 8.45
CA VAL A 76 -9.87 -1.73 7.36
C VAL A 76 -8.96 -0.56 6.97
N TRP A 77 -7.69 -0.51 7.37
CA TRP A 77 -6.82 0.63 7.03
C TRP A 77 -6.68 0.84 5.52
N HIS A 78 -6.67 -0.23 4.73
CA HIS A 78 -6.50 -0.14 3.28
C HIS A 78 -7.73 0.51 2.64
N GLU A 79 -8.93 0.15 3.07
CA GLU A 79 -10.18 0.77 2.63
C GLU A 79 -10.27 2.24 3.06
N VAL A 80 -9.87 2.57 4.29
CA VAL A 80 -9.80 3.97 4.76
C VAL A 80 -8.79 4.77 3.94
N LEU A 81 -7.61 4.21 3.67
CA LEU A 81 -6.62 4.84 2.80
C LEU A 81 -7.23 5.16 1.44
N LEU A 82 -7.96 4.22 0.82
CA LEU A 82 -8.57 4.40 -0.49
C LEU A 82 -9.74 5.40 -0.48
N ALA A 83 -10.49 5.49 0.63
CA ALA A 83 -11.56 6.47 0.80
C ALA A 83 -11.02 7.92 0.75
N ASP A 84 -9.86 8.15 1.36
CA ASP A 84 -9.20 9.45 1.41
C ASP A 84 -8.10 9.62 0.34
N TYR A 85 -8.03 8.71 -0.63
CA TYR A 85 -6.99 8.70 -1.67
C TYR A 85 -7.31 9.70 -2.80
N ASP A 86 -6.30 10.45 -3.24
CA ASP A 86 -6.37 11.24 -4.45
C ASP A 86 -5.80 10.42 -5.61
N PHE A 87 -6.68 9.95 -6.52
CA PHE A 87 -6.26 9.19 -7.70
C PHE A 87 -5.56 10.03 -8.76
N GLY A 88 -5.73 11.35 -8.76
CA GLY A 88 -5.07 12.24 -9.71
C GLY A 88 -3.57 12.38 -9.40
N SER A 89 -3.25 12.54 -8.12
CA SER A 89 -1.86 12.62 -7.63
C SER A 89 -1.29 11.27 -7.16
N ASP A 90 -2.12 10.23 -7.18
CA ASP A 90 -1.76 8.86 -6.81
C ASP A 90 -1.18 8.75 -5.39
N THR A 91 -1.80 9.43 -4.44
CA THR A 91 -1.33 9.48 -3.05
C THR A 91 -2.47 9.72 -2.05
N MET A 92 -2.21 9.33 -0.81
CA MET A 92 -2.96 9.76 0.38
C MET A 92 -1.97 10.32 1.40
N ASN A 93 -2.36 11.39 2.12
CA ASN A 93 -1.58 11.96 3.21
C ASN A 93 -2.24 11.66 4.57
N CYS A 94 -1.46 11.15 5.52
CA CYS A 94 -1.99 10.63 6.79
C CYS A 94 -2.73 11.70 7.61
N GLN A 95 -2.22 12.93 7.69
CA GLN A 95 -2.90 14.01 8.43
C GLN A 95 -4.20 14.45 7.77
N THR A 96 -4.23 14.48 6.44
CA THR A 96 -5.45 14.77 5.68
C THR A 96 -6.52 13.70 5.92
N SER A 97 -6.12 12.43 5.87
CA SER A 97 -7.01 11.30 6.21
C SER A 97 -7.48 11.35 7.67
N LEU A 98 -6.60 11.69 8.61
CA LEU A 98 -6.96 11.84 10.02
C LEU A 98 -8.02 12.94 10.22
N ALA A 99 -7.89 14.08 9.55
CA ALA A 99 -8.89 15.14 9.58
C ALA A 99 -10.25 14.69 8.98
N SER A 100 -10.23 13.87 7.92
CA SER A 100 -11.43 13.26 7.32
C SER A 100 -12.12 12.28 8.28
N LEU A 101 -11.34 11.43 8.95
CA LEU A 101 -11.81 10.52 10.00
C LEU A 101 -12.39 11.28 11.19
N LYS A 102 -11.74 12.35 11.65
CA LYS A 102 -12.26 13.19 12.74
C LYS A 102 -13.64 13.77 12.43
N LYS A 103 -13.85 14.28 11.21
CA LYS A 103 -15.18 14.73 10.77
C LYS A 103 -16.22 13.61 10.76
N SER A 104 -15.79 12.38 10.48
CA SER A 104 -16.66 11.20 10.48
C SER A 104 -17.01 10.77 11.92
N HIS A 105 -16.08 10.94 12.85
CA HIS A 105 -16.26 10.71 14.28
C HIS A 105 -17.23 11.71 14.88
N GLU A 106 -17.04 13.01 14.62
CA GLU A 106 -17.93 14.09 15.05
C GLU A 106 -19.37 13.91 14.55
N LYS A 107 -19.56 13.21 13.42
CA LYS A 107 -20.88 12.88 12.85
C LYS A 107 -21.47 11.55 13.33
N GLY A 108 -20.77 10.82 14.22
CA GLY A 108 -21.20 9.52 14.73
C GLY A 108 -21.10 8.38 13.72
N VAL A 109 -20.39 8.54 12.60
CA VAL A 109 -20.16 7.48 11.61
C VAL A 109 -19.21 6.42 12.18
N ILE A 110 -18.17 6.88 12.86
CA ILE A 110 -17.17 6.05 13.55
C ILE A 110 -17.25 6.32 15.05
N ASN A 111 -16.99 5.31 15.87
CA ASN A 111 -16.98 5.46 17.33
C ASN A 111 -15.59 5.84 17.85
N ASP A 112 -15.49 6.17 19.13
CA ASP A 112 -14.25 6.60 19.79
C ASP A 112 -13.13 5.57 19.61
N PHE A 113 -13.41 4.28 19.85
CA PHE A 113 -12.41 3.22 19.73
C PHE A 113 -11.85 3.11 18.31
N GLU A 114 -12.71 3.11 17.31
CA GLU A 114 -12.35 3.08 15.90
C GLU A 114 -11.50 4.28 15.51
N PHE A 115 -11.91 5.49 15.91
CA PHE A 115 -11.17 6.71 15.63
C PHE A 115 -9.79 6.71 16.32
N THR A 116 -9.74 6.44 17.62
CA THR A 116 -8.50 6.44 18.40
C THR A 116 -7.47 5.44 17.87
N GLU A 117 -7.91 4.27 17.39
CA GLU A 117 -6.98 3.30 16.82
C GLU A 117 -6.33 3.80 15.53
N PHE A 118 -7.05 4.52 14.67
CA PHE A 118 -6.49 5.18 13.50
C PHE A 118 -5.61 6.38 13.87
N GLU A 119 -6.10 7.24 14.77
CA GLU A 119 -5.39 8.43 15.26
C GLU A 119 -3.98 8.08 15.74
N LYS A 120 -3.83 7.04 16.57
CA LYS A 120 -2.52 6.57 17.06
C LYS A 120 -1.54 6.30 15.92
N ARG A 121 -1.97 5.66 14.82
CA ARG A 121 -1.06 5.26 13.72
C ARG A 121 -0.80 6.42 12.78
N TRP A 122 -1.83 7.19 12.42
CA TRP A 122 -1.64 8.35 11.54
C TRP A 122 -0.83 9.45 12.21
N ASN A 123 -0.98 9.66 13.53
CA ASN A 123 -0.10 10.57 14.27
C ASN A 123 1.35 10.07 14.32
N ALA A 124 1.58 8.76 14.48
CA ALA A 124 2.93 8.21 14.47
C ALA A 124 3.63 8.39 13.10
N LEU A 125 2.87 8.39 12.01
CA LEU A 125 3.39 8.63 10.66
C LEU A 125 3.50 10.12 10.31
N GLY A 126 2.78 11.02 10.99
CA GLY A 126 2.84 12.46 10.73
C GLY A 126 2.38 12.80 9.30
N ASP A 127 3.14 13.63 8.59
CA ASP A 127 2.83 14.09 7.22
C ASP A 127 3.14 13.08 6.11
N PHE A 128 3.34 11.81 6.49
CA PHE A 128 3.68 10.76 5.57
C PHE A 128 2.65 10.58 4.46
N LYS A 129 3.15 10.27 3.26
CA LYS A 129 2.36 10.03 2.07
C LYS A 129 2.49 8.57 1.65
N MET A 130 1.35 7.98 1.31
CA MET A 130 1.26 6.59 0.86
C MET A 130 0.59 6.51 -0.50
N ASN A 131 1.08 5.63 -1.37
CA ASN A 131 0.46 5.31 -2.65
C ASN A 131 0.08 3.83 -2.73
N VAL A 132 -0.99 3.54 -3.45
CA VAL A 132 -1.51 2.18 -3.68
C VAL A 132 -1.82 2.04 -5.16
N PRO A 133 -0.80 1.90 -6.03
CA PRO A 133 -0.94 2.05 -7.48
C PRO A 133 -1.88 1.01 -8.08
N LEU A 134 -2.43 1.30 -9.27
CA LEU A 134 -3.24 0.35 -10.02
C LEU A 134 -2.41 -0.89 -10.35
N GLN A 135 -2.89 -2.06 -9.94
CA GLN A 135 -2.17 -3.33 -10.10
C GLN A 135 -1.73 -3.54 -11.55
N LYS A 136 -2.63 -3.33 -12.51
CA LYS A 136 -2.36 -3.54 -13.93
C LYS A 136 -1.21 -2.65 -14.44
N GLU A 137 -1.19 -1.40 -14.00
CA GLU A 137 -0.19 -0.41 -14.42
C GLU A 137 1.15 -0.67 -13.74
N PHE A 138 1.13 -0.98 -12.45
CA PHE A 138 2.31 -1.34 -11.68
C PHE A 138 2.99 -2.59 -12.24
N VAL A 139 2.22 -3.66 -12.49
CA VAL A 139 2.75 -4.92 -13.07
C VAL A 139 3.28 -4.67 -14.49
N LYS A 140 2.61 -3.85 -15.30
CA LYS A 140 3.11 -3.47 -16.63
C LYS A 140 4.45 -2.72 -16.54
N LYS A 141 4.57 -1.77 -15.61
CA LYS A 141 5.78 -0.98 -15.38
C LYS A 141 6.95 -1.86 -14.96
N ILE A 142 6.76 -2.74 -13.97
CA ILE A 142 7.83 -3.60 -13.46
C ILE A 142 8.26 -4.68 -14.44
N SER A 143 7.31 -5.17 -15.27
CA SER A 143 7.57 -6.17 -16.31
C SER A 143 8.52 -5.68 -17.42
N LYS A 144 8.75 -4.36 -17.54
CA LYS A 144 9.79 -3.80 -18.42
C LYS A 144 11.20 -4.21 -17.96
N TYR A 145 11.41 -4.40 -16.66
CA TYR A 145 12.71 -4.60 -16.04
C TYR A 145 12.95 -6.06 -15.63
N PHE A 146 11.92 -6.68 -15.07
CA PHE A 146 11.97 -8.00 -14.45
C PHE A 146 10.90 -8.93 -15.02
N ALA A 147 11.09 -10.24 -14.91
CA ALA A 147 10.05 -11.22 -15.13
C ALA A 147 9.27 -11.42 -13.82
N VAL A 148 7.94 -11.46 -13.88
CA VAL A 148 7.09 -11.71 -12.70
C VAL A 148 6.88 -13.21 -12.62
N GLU A 149 7.51 -13.88 -11.65
CA GLU A 149 7.35 -15.31 -11.41
C GLU A 149 6.14 -15.61 -10.54
N GLU A 150 5.97 -14.82 -9.48
CA GLU A 150 4.85 -14.97 -8.56
C GLU A 150 4.19 -13.62 -8.32
N ASN A 151 2.86 -13.65 -8.27
CA ASN A 151 2.03 -12.52 -7.84
C ASN A 151 0.92 -13.09 -6.95
N SER A 152 1.22 -13.19 -5.67
CA SER A 152 0.35 -13.82 -4.68
C SER A 152 -0.01 -12.82 -3.58
N SER A 153 -0.83 -13.27 -2.64
CA SER A 153 -1.09 -12.59 -1.39
C SER A 153 -1.14 -13.64 -0.29
N GLY A 154 -0.97 -13.22 0.96
CA GLY A 154 -1.17 -14.13 2.10
C GLY A 154 -2.57 -14.77 2.07
N GLN A 155 -2.69 -15.93 2.74
CA GLN A 155 -3.97 -16.63 2.85
C GLN A 155 -4.97 -15.88 3.74
N ASP A 156 -4.49 -14.98 4.60
CA ASP A 156 -5.30 -14.07 5.37
C ASP A 156 -6.18 -13.22 4.44
N TRP A 157 -7.49 -13.38 4.56
CA TRP A 157 -8.45 -12.72 3.68
C TRP A 157 -8.34 -11.17 3.74
N TYR A 158 -7.88 -10.61 4.87
CA TYR A 158 -7.65 -9.17 5.07
C TYR A 158 -6.28 -8.70 4.58
N LYS A 159 -5.43 -9.56 4.01
CA LYS A 159 -4.12 -9.17 3.45
C LYS A 159 -4.07 -9.25 1.93
N LYS A 160 -5.19 -9.55 1.26
CA LYS A 160 -5.27 -9.69 -0.21
C LYS A 160 -4.83 -8.44 -0.98
N TRP A 161 -4.88 -7.27 -0.34
CA TRP A 161 -4.42 -6.01 -0.91
C TRP A 161 -2.90 -5.88 -0.92
N ALA A 162 -2.16 -6.44 0.06
CA ALA A 162 -0.70 -6.50 0.07
C ALA A 162 -0.23 -7.71 -0.71
N ARG A 163 0.19 -7.45 -1.95
CA ARG A 163 0.67 -8.47 -2.88
C ARG A 163 2.13 -8.76 -2.61
N LEU A 164 2.50 -10.03 -2.62
CA LEU A 164 3.88 -10.49 -2.70
C LEU A 164 4.20 -10.73 -4.18
N LEU A 165 5.15 -9.97 -4.70
CA LEU A 165 5.69 -10.13 -6.04
C LEU A 165 7.09 -10.74 -5.93
N ILE A 166 7.28 -11.92 -6.54
CA ILE A 166 8.60 -12.52 -6.73
C ILE A 166 8.98 -12.30 -8.19
N LEU A 167 10.12 -11.63 -8.38
CA LEU A 167 10.59 -11.21 -9.69
C LEU A 167 11.99 -11.77 -9.95
N GLN A 168 12.26 -12.07 -11.21
CA GLN A 168 13.57 -12.47 -11.71
C GLN A 168 14.17 -11.38 -12.60
N ASN A 169 15.47 -11.18 -12.48
CA ASN A 169 16.20 -10.34 -13.43
C ASN A 169 16.15 -10.92 -14.85
N LYS A 170 15.84 -10.05 -15.82
CA LYS A 170 15.80 -10.37 -17.27
C LYS A 170 17.10 -9.98 -17.94
#